data_AF-A0A0D5C2Y1-F1
#
_entry.id   AF-A0A0D5C2Y1-F1
#
_cell.length_a   1.000
_cell.length_b   1.000
_cell.length_c   1.000
_cell.angle_alpha   90.00
_cell.angle_beta   90.00
_cell.angle_gamma   90.00
#
_symmetry.space_group_name_H-M   'P 1'
#
loop_
_entity.id
_entity.type
_entity.pdbx_description
1 polymer ?
#
loop_
_entity_poly.entity_id
_entity_poly.type
_entity_poly.pdbx_seq_one_letter_code
_entity_poly.pdbx_strand_id
1 'polypeptide(L)' 'MMIHKIRYFESKQLSEGVYLQDVVNDFLSKKGDSIIAVLPVLDNALLVHYKE' A
#
# COMPACT_ATOMS: atom_id res chain seq x y z
N MET A 1 17.48 14.57 0.90
CA MET A 1 17.09 14.24 -0.49
C MET A 1 15.87 13.36 -0.39
N MET A 2 14.75 13.72 -1.05
CA MET A 2 13.48 12.99 -0.90
C MET A 2 13.53 11.73 -1.76
N ILE A 3 13.35 10.54 -1.17
CA ILE A 3 13.45 9.27 -1.88
C ILE A 3 12.04 8.80 -2.25
N HIS A 4 11.86 8.43 -3.53
CA HIS A 4 10.62 7.83 -3.99
C HIS A 4 10.66 6.31 -3.82
N LYS A 5 9.63 5.74 -3.21
CA LYS A 5 9.50 4.30 -2.97
C LYS A 5 8.17 3.79 -3.47
N ILE A 6 8.18 2.53 -3.91
CA ILE A 6 6.98 1.80 -4.31
C ILE A 6 6.85 0.59 -3.39
N ARG A 7 5.67 0.39 -2.82
CA ARG A 7 5.34 -0.79 -2.01
C ARG A 7 4.19 -1.55 -2.63
N TYR A 8 4.35 -2.86 -2.75
CA TYR A 8 3.35 -3.79 -3.24
C TYR A 8 2.62 -4.45 -2.06
N PHE A 9 1.30 -4.56 -2.17
CA PHE A 9 0.43 -5.24 -1.22
C PHE A 9 -0.42 -6.26 -1.98
N GLU A 10 -0.48 -7.51 -1.52
CA GLU A 10 -1.27 -8.56 -2.15
C GLU A 10 -2.01 -9.38 -1.11
N SER A 11 -3.29 -9.67 -1.37
CA SER A 11 -4.14 -10.39 -0.42
C SER A 11 -3.74 -11.85 -0.21
N LYS A 12 -3.10 -12.50 -1.20
CA LYS A 12 -2.67 -13.92 -1.12
C LYS A 12 -1.60 -14.18 -0.06
N GLN A 13 -0.90 -13.13 0.38
CA GLN A 13 0.14 -13.24 1.41
C GLN A 13 -0.39 -12.95 2.82
N LEU A 14 -1.68 -12.62 2.94
CA LEU A 14 -2.30 -12.27 4.21
C LEU A 14 -2.85 -13.53 4.90
N SER A 15 -2.83 -13.50 6.22
CA SER A 15 -3.49 -14.52 7.03
C SER A 15 -5.01 -14.49 6.83
N GLU A 16 -5.68 -15.62 7.06
CA GLU A 16 -7.13 -15.69 7.02
C GLU A 16 -7.78 -14.65 7.94
N GLY A 17 -8.85 -14.01 7.47
CA GLY A 17 -9.54 -12.93 8.18
C GLY A 17 -8.85 -11.56 8.11
N VAL A 18 -7.66 -11.45 7.50
CA VAL A 18 -6.99 -10.16 7.26
C VAL A 18 -7.34 -9.63 5.87
N TYR A 19 -7.98 -8.46 5.83
CA TYR A 19 -8.34 -7.82 4.57
C TYR A 19 -7.22 -6.92 4.07
N LEU A 20 -6.98 -6.96 2.75
CA LEU A 20 -5.98 -6.11 2.08
C LEU A 20 -6.22 -4.62 2.37
N GLN A 21 -7.49 -4.22 2.43
CA GLN A 21 -7.88 -2.84 2.71
C GLN A 21 -7.39 -2.36 4.08
N ASP A 22 -7.47 -3.19 5.13
CA ASP A 22 -7.05 -2.81 6.47
C ASP A 22 -5.54 -2.57 6.54
N VAL A 23 -4.77 -3.47 5.94
CA VAL A 23 -3.30 -3.38 5.88
C VAL A 23 -2.85 -2.14 5.09
N VAL A 24 -3.51 -1.87 3.96
CA VAL A 24 -3.20 -0.70 3.15
C VAL A 24 -3.60 0.58 3.88
N ASN A 25 -4.77 0.64 4.50
CA ASN A 25 -5.23 1.81 5.26
C ASN A 25 -4.29 2.16 6.42
N ASP A 26 -3.83 1.16 7.17
CA ASP A 26 -2.82 1.36 8.22
C ASP A 26 -1.54 1.97 7.64
N PHE A 27 -1.04 1.44 6.51
CA PHE A 27 0.12 2.01 5.84
C PHE A 27 -0.10 3.46 5.35
N LEU A 28 -1.24 3.73 4.71
CA LEU A 28 -1.58 5.05 4.19
C LEU A 28 -1.68 6.08 5.33
N SER A 29 -2.30 5.72 6.46
CA SER A 29 -2.43 6.60 7.62
C SER A 29 -1.07 7.02 8.20
N LYS A 30 -0.07 6.13 8.16
CA LYS A 30 1.30 6.38 8.65
C LYS A 30 2.11 7.27 7.71
N LYS A 31 1.82 7.24 6.41
CA LYS A 31 2.55 8.01 5.39
C LYS A 31 1.89 9.37 5.10
N GLY A 32 0.57 9.49 5.26
CA GLY A 32 -0.17 10.75 5.14
C GLY A 32 0.12 11.46 3.82
N ASP A 33 0.54 12.72 3.91
CA ASP A 33 0.84 13.60 2.76
C ASP A 33 2.06 13.13 1.92
N SER A 34 2.78 12.11 2.38
CA SER A 34 3.88 11.52 1.62
C SER A 34 3.41 10.56 0.53
N ILE A 35 2.12 10.17 0.51
CA ILE A 35 1.55 9.34 -0.54
C ILE A 35 1.44 10.13 -1.84
N ILE A 36 1.96 9.56 -2.92
CA ILE A 36 1.87 10.12 -4.28
C ILE A 36 0.71 9.49 -5.04
N ALA A 37 0.62 8.16 -5.02
CA ALA A 37 -0.39 7.42 -5.76
C ALA A 37 -0.68 6.06 -5.11
N VAL A 38 -1.92 5.61 -5.26
CA VAL A 38 -2.36 4.25 -4.95
C VAL A 38 -2.98 3.68 -6.23
N LEU A 39 -2.41 2.58 -6.72
CA LEU A 39 -2.76 2.00 -8.01
C LEU A 39 -3.26 0.56 -7.82
N PRO A 40 -4.48 0.22 -8.27
CA PRO A 40 -4.91 -1.18 -8.35
C PRO A 40 -4.06 -1.92 -9.37
N VAL A 41 -3.59 -3.11 -9.01
CA VAL A 41 -2.81 -3.96 -9.90
C VAL A 41 -3.31 -5.38 -9.76
N LEU A 42 -3.90 -5.91 -10.84
CA LEU A 42 -4.62 -7.20 -10.82
C LEU A 42 -5.79 -7.18 -9.81
N ASP A 43 -6.55 -8.27 -9.72
CA ASP A 43 -7.80 -8.30 -8.93
C ASP A 43 -7.57 -8.25 -7.42
N ASN A 44 -6.36 -8.55 -6.95
CA ASN A 44 -6.11 -8.88 -5.55
C ASN A 44 -4.86 -8.18 -4.96
N ALA A 45 -4.37 -7.13 -5.62
CA ALA A 45 -3.18 -6.40 -5.20
C ALA A 45 -3.22 -4.88 -5.48
N LEU A 46 -2.36 -4.15 -4.77
CA LEU A 46 -2.22 -2.70 -4.82
C LEU A 46 -0.73 -2.30 -4.82
N LEU A 47 -0.39 -1.28 -5.60
CA LEU A 47 0.89 -0.57 -5.51
C LEU A 47 0.67 0.79 -4.87
N VAL A 48 1.51 1.13 -3.89
CA VAL A 48 1.53 2.45 -3.26
C VAL A 48 2.86 3.13 -3.54
N HIS A 49 2.82 4.28 -4.21
CA HIS A 49 3.96 5.16 -4.45
C HIS A 49 3.99 6.25 -3.38
N TYR A 50 5.10 6.41 -2.68
CA TYR A 50 5.24 7.37 -1.60
C TYR A 50 6.66 7.95 -1.50
N LYS A 51 6.80 9.06 -0.77
CA LYS A 51 8.06 9.72 -0.47
C LYS A 51 8.55 9.37 0.94
N GLU A 52 9.86 9.24 1.13
CA GLU A 52 10.53 8.99 2.41
C GLU A 52 11.86 9.73 2.51
#